data_AF-A0A091PX14-F1
#
_entry.id   AF-A0A091PX14-F1
#
_cell.length_a   1.000
_cell.length_b   1.000
_cell.length_c   1.000
_cell.angle_alpha   90.00
_cell.angle_beta   90.00
_cell.angle_gamma   90.00
#
_symmetry.space_group_name_H-M   'P 1'
#
loop_
_entity.id
_entity.type
_entity.pdbx_description
1 polymer ?
#
loop_
_entity_poly.entity_id
_entity_poly.type
_entity_poly.pdbx_seq_one_letter_code
_entity_poly.pdbx_strand_id
1 'polypeptide(L)'
;LFVSGITWVLVYRTDKYKRLKAEVEKQSKKLEKKKETITESAGRQQKKKIERQEEKLKNNNRDLSMVRMKSMFAIGFCFTALMGMFNSIFDGRVVAKLPFIPLSYIQGLSHRNLLGEDYTDCSFIFLYILCTMSIRQ
;
A
#
# COMPACT_ATOMS: atom_id res chain seq x y z
N LEU A 1 -10.36 7.29 3.75
CA LEU A 1 -10.46 8.37 2.72
C LEU A 1 -9.39 9.44 2.87
N PHE A 2 -9.25 10.12 4.01
CA PHE A 2 -8.23 11.17 4.22
C PHE A 2 -6.79 10.68 3.95
N VAL A 3 -6.42 9.52 4.49
CA VAL A 3 -5.07 8.97 4.26
C VAL A 3 -4.88 8.41 2.85
N SER A 4 -5.93 7.87 2.23
CA SER A 4 -5.92 7.51 0.80
C SER A 4 -5.74 8.76 -0.08
N GLY A 5 -6.34 9.89 0.30
CA GLY A 5 -6.18 11.19 -0.34
C GLY A 5 -4.78 11.76 -0.15
N ILE A 6 -4.22 11.71 1.06
CA ILE A 6 -2.83 12.11 1.34
C ILE A 6 -1.86 11.20 0.58
N THR A 7 -2.13 9.90 0.52
CA THR A 7 -1.34 8.94 -0.27
C THR A 7 -1.38 9.30 -1.75
N TRP A 8 -2.56 9.61 -2.29
CA TRP A 8 -2.71 10.05 -3.68
C TRP A 8 -2.00 11.38 -3.94
N VAL A 9 -2.10 12.35 -3.03
CA VAL A 9 -1.40 13.64 -3.17
C VAL A 9 0.11 13.47 -3.03
N LEU A 10 0.63 12.71 -2.06
CA LEU A 10 2.07 12.57 -1.87
C LEU A 10 2.71 11.67 -2.94
N VAL A 11 2.09 10.54 -3.26
CA VAL A 11 2.64 9.57 -4.22
C VAL A 11 2.35 9.99 -5.66
N TYR A 12 1.10 10.34 -5.96
CA TYR A 12 0.62 10.54 -7.33
C TYR A 12 0.84 11.98 -7.84
N ARG A 13 1.04 12.97 -6.96
CA ARG A 13 1.43 14.33 -7.39
C ARG A 13 2.89 14.42 -7.80
N THR A 14 3.74 13.54 -7.29
CA THR A 14 5.17 13.59 -7.60
C THR A 14 5.39 13.28 -9.09
N ASP A 15 5.72 14.30 -9.88
CA ASP A 15 5.96 14.18 -11.33
C ASP A 15 6.98 13.09 -11.66
N LYS A 16 7.96 12.90 -10.76
CA LYS A 16 8.93 11.81 -10.84
C LYS A 16 8.26 10.44 -10.90
N TYR A 17 7.27 10.16 -10.06
CA TYR A 17 6.58 8.86 -10.04
C TYR A 17 5.76 8.63 -11.32
N LYS A 18 5.02 9.65 -11.79
CA LYS A 18 4.25 9.59 -13.04
C LYS A 18 5.15 9.31 -14.25
N ARG A 19 6.25 10.07 -14.37
CA ARG A 19 7.22 9.91 -15.46
C ARG A 19 7.87 8.54 -15.43
N LEU A 20 8.34 8.08 -14.26
CA LEU A 20 9.01 6.79 -14.12
C LEU A 20 8.06 5.61 -14.38
N LYS A 21 6.80 5.70 -13.93
CA LYS A 21 5.77 4.69 -14.21
C LYS A 21 5.49 4.59 -15.71
N ALA A 22 5.28 5.71 -16.39
CA ALA A 22 5.04 5.74 -17.82
C ALA A 22 6.24 5.24 -18.64
N GLU A 23 7.46 5.58 -18.22
CA GLU A 23 8.70 5.10 -18.84
C GLU A 23 8.84 3.57 -18.71
N VAL A 24 8.63 3.03 -17.49
CA VAL A 24 8.69 1.59 -17.22
C VAL A 24 7.65 0.82 -18.03
N GLU A 25 6.40 1.31 -18.08
CA GLU A 25 5.31 0.66 -18.83
C GLU A 25 5.58 0.67 -20.33
N LYS A 26 6.04 1.80 -20.87
CA LYS A 26 6.40 1.94 -22.29
C LYS A 26 7.59 1.07 -22.67
N GLN A 27 8.62 0.99 -21.81
CA GLN A 27 9.81 0.17 -22.07
C GLN A 27 9.52 -1.32 -21.92
N SER A 28 8.72 -1.73 -20.92
CA SER A 28 8.26 -3.10 -20.73
C SER A 28 7.47 -3.59 -21.95
N LYS A 29 6.47 -2.83 -22.41
CA LYS A 29 5.65 -3.20 -23.58
C LYS A 29 6.48 -3.30 -24.88
N LYS A 30 7.51 -2.45 -25.04
CA LYS A 30 8.44 -2.52 -26.17
C LYS A 30 9.36 -3.74 -26.10
N LEU A 31 9.76 -4.12 -24.89
CA LEU A 31 10.63 -5.28 -24.67
C LEU A 31 9.88 -6.58 -24.96
N GLU A 32 8.65 -6.72 -24.46
CA GLU A 32 7.78 -7.89 -24.72
C GLU A 32 7.56 -8.08 -26.22
N LYS A 33 7.14 -7.03 -26.94
CA LYS A 33 6.98 -7.09 -28.40
C LYS A 33 8.25 -7.50 -29.14
N LYS A 34 9.42 -7.02 -28.67
CA LYS A 34 10.70 -7.41 -29.26
C LYS A 34 11.02 -8.87 -28.99
N LYS A 35 10.76 -9.39 -27.78
CA LYS A 35 10.92 -10.81 -27.44
C LYS A 35 10.04 -11.70 -28.30
N GLU A 36 8.78 -11.31 -28.54
CA GLU A 36 7.85 -12.04 -29.42
C GLU A 36 8.29 -12.05 -30.89
N THR A 37 8.91 -10.96 -31.37
CA THR A 37 9.34 -10.83 -32.78
C THR A 37 10.70 -11.49 -33.05
N ILE A 38 11.38 -11.98 -32.01
CA ILE A 38 12.67 -12.64 -32.15
C ILE A 38 12.45 -14.11 -32.47
N THR A 39 12.54 -14.43 -33.76
CA THR A 39 12.75 -15.79 -34.24
C THR A 39 14.11 -16.31 -33.73
N GLU A 40 14.23 -17.63 -33.52
CA GLU A 40 15.42 -18.32 -32.97
C GLU A 40 16.74 -17.98 -33.70
N SER A 41 16.67 -17.46 -34.92
CA SER A 41 17.79 -16.98 -35.75
C SER A 41 18.28 -15.55 -35.44
N ALA A 42 17.79 -14.89 -34.38
CA ALA A 42 18.31 -13.58 -33.96
C ALA A 42 19.80 -13.66 -33.55
N GLY A 43 20.65 -12.97 -34.31
CA GLY A 43 22.10 -12.97 -34.12
C GLY A 43 22.54 -12.47 -32.73
N ARG A 44 23.74 -12.90 -32.30
CA ARG A 44 24.37 -12.57 -31.00
C ARG A 44 24.33 -11.07 -30.65
N GLN A 45 24.34 -10.19 -31.65
CA GLN A 45 24.17 -8.74 -31.47
C GLN A 45 22.77 -8.30 -31.03
N GLN A 46 21.69 -8.91 -31.54
CA GLN A 46 20.33 -8.59 -31.11
C GLN A 46 20.08 -9.07 -29.69
N LYS A 47 20.50 -10.30 -29.35
CA LYS A 47 20.48 -10.83 -27.97
C LYS A 47 21.15 -9.86 -26.97
N LYS A 48 22.37 -9.40 -27.28
CA LYS A 48 23.10 -8.43 -26.44
C LYS A 48 22.40 -7.07 -26.31
N LYS A 49 21.65 -6.63 -27.34
CA LYS A 49 20.86 -5.38 -27.26
C LYS A 49 19.64 -5.53 -26.36
N ILE A 50 18.98 -6.69 -26.34
CA ILE A 50 17.82 -6.97 -25.48
C ILE A 50 18.24 -7.09 -24.03
N GLU A 51 19.33 -7.80 -23.77
CA GLU A 51 19.90 -7.96 -22.42
C GLU A 51 20.24 -6.60 -21.80
N ARG A 52 20.83 -5.68 -22.59
CA ARG A 52 21.03 -4.29 -22.17
C ARG A 52 19.72 -3.52 -21.92
N GLN A 53 18.65 -3.82 -22.66
CA GLN A 53 17.33 -3.20 -22.45
C GLN A 53 16.64 -3.76 -21.20
N GLU A 54 16.82 -5.05 -20.90
CA GLU A 54 16.37 -5.69 -19.67
C GLU A 54 17.07 -5.14 -18.44
N GLU A 55 18.40 -4.97 -18.48
CA GLU A 55 19.13 -4.36 -17.36
C GLU A 55 18.65 -2.93 -17.07
N LYS A 56 18.46 -2.12 -18.12
CA LYS A 56 17.90 -0.77 -17.98
C LYS A 56 16.49 -0.79 -17.41
N LEU A 57 15.63 -1.71 -17.86
CA LEU A 57 14.28 -1.86 -17.34
C LEU A 57 14.30 -2.28 -15.87
N LYS A 58 15.18 -3.21 -15.48
CA LYS A 58 15.36 -3.65 -14.09
C LYS A 58 15.82 -2.51 -13.19
N ASN A 59 16.73 -1.65 -13.67
CA ASN A 59 17.18 -0.48 -12.92
C ASN A 59 16.06 0.55 -12.74
N ASN A 60 15.32 0.86 -13.80
CA ASN A 60 14.17 1.78 -13.73
C ASN A 60 13.07 1.25 -12.80
N ASN A 61 12.85 -0.07 -12.77
CA ASN A 61 11.87 -0.69 -11.89
C ASN A 61 12.32 -0.69 -10.42
N ARG A 62 13.63 -0.80 -10.16
CA ARG A 62 14.22 -0.59 -8.82
C ARG A 62 14.02 0.85 -8.35
N ASP A 63 14.28 1.83 -9.21
CA ASP A 63 14.08 3.24 -8.87
C ASP A 63 12.61 3.56 -8.59
N LEU A 64 11.69 3.00 -9.39
CA LEU A 64 10.25 3.10 -9.15
C LEU A 64 9.84 2.48 -7.81
N SER A 65 10.41 1.32 -7.48
CA SER A 65 10.17 0.65 -6.20
C SER A 65 10.71 1.46 -5.03
N MET A 66 11.89 2.09 -5.16
CA MET A 66 12.45 2.97 -4.12
C MET A 66 11.58 4.21 -3.87
N VAL A 67 11.05 4.83 -4.93
CA VAL A 67 10.12 5.98 -4.79
C VAL A 67 8.83 5.55 -4.11
N ARG A 68 8.27 4.38 -4.46
CA ARG A 68 7.11 3.81 -3.78
C ARG A 68 7.41 3.52 -2.31
N MET A 69 8.54 2.88 -2.01
CA MET A 69 8.93 2.49 -0.65
C MET A 69 9.11 3.71 0.25
N LYS A 70 9.81 4.76 -0.22
CA LYS A 70 9.95 6.02 0.52
C LYS A 70 8.61 6.66 0.84
N SER A 71 7.69 6.64 -0.12
CA SER A 71 6.36 7.21 0.07
C SER A 71 5.49 6.36 1.00
N MET A 72 5.56 5.02 0.90
CA MET A 72 4.88 4.11 1.81
C MET A 72 5.40 4.25 3.25
N PHE A 73 6.69 4.51 3.43
CA PHE A 73 7.26 4.78 4.75
C PHE A 73 6.72 6.08 5.37
N ALA A 74 6.68 7.17 4.59
CA ALA A 74 6.10 8.44 5.04
C ALA A 74 4.61 8.28 5.43
N ILE A 75 3.85 7.54 4.63
CA ILE A 75 2.44 7.22 4.92
C ILE A 75 2.33 6.38 6.19
N GLY A 76 3.18 5.37 6.36
CA GLY A 76 3.25 4.54 7.57
C GLY A 76 3.52 5.39 8.82
N PHE A 77 4.47 6.32 8.75
CA PHE A 77 4.76 7.24 9.84
C PHE A 77 3.54 8.13 10.19
N CYS A 78 2.87 8.71 9.18
CA CYS A 78 1.65 9.47 9.40
C CYS A 78 0.54 8.61 10.04
N PHE A 79 0.38 7.36 9.61
CA PHE A 79 -0.57 6.43 10.20
C PHE A 79 -0.25 6.12 11.66
N THR A 80 1.02 5.87 12.00
CA THR A 80 1.44 5.64 13.38
C THR A 80 1.17 6.85 14.27
N ALA A 81 1.45 8.06 13.79
CA ALA A 81 1.18 9.29 14.53
C ALA A 81 -0.33 9.51 14.75
N LEU A 82 -1.15 9.32 13.70
CA LEU A 82 -2.61 9.39 13.80
C LEU A 82 -3.17 8.33 14.75
N MET A 83 -2.60 7.12 14.72
CA MET A 83 -2.97 6.05 15.63
C MET A 83 -2.70 6.41 17.09
N GLY A 84 -1.52 6.97 17.39
CA GLY A 84 -1.21 7.44 18.73
C GLY A 84 -2.17 8.52 19.21
N MET A 85 -2.51 9.48 18.34
CA MET A 85 -3.47 10.54 18.65
C MET A 85 -4.87 9.98 18.93
N PHE A 86 -5.38 9.08 18.08
CA PHE A 86 -6.69 8.47 18.30
C PHE A 86 -6.71 7.57 19.54
N ASN A 87 -5.63 6.84 19.81
CA ASN A 87 -5.51 6.04 21.02
C ASN A 87 -5.62 6.93 22.27
N SER A 88 -4.97 8.09 22.29
CA SER A 88 -5.09 9.04 23.42
C SER A 88 -6.47 9.70 23.55
N ILE A 89 -7.20 9.94 22.46
CA ILE A 89 -8.50 10.64 22.49
C ILE A 89 -9.65 9.69 22.87
N PHE A 90 -9.56 8.44 22.44
CA PHE A 90 -10.61 7.43 22.61
C PHE A 90 -10.29 6.38 23.69
N ASP A 91 -9.25 6.61 24.50
CA ASP A 91 -8.91 5.74 25.61
C ASP A 91 -10.07 5.62 26.60
N GLY A 92 -10.48 4.39 26.92
CA GLY A 92 -11.60 4.12 27.84
C GLY A 92 -12.99 4.52 27.33
N ARG A 93 -13.14 4.98 26.08
CA ARG A 93 -14.42 5.45 25.54
C ARG A 93 -15.06 4.45 24.59
N VAL A 94 -16.27 4.02 24.91
CA VAL A 94 -17.10 3.19 24.02
C VAL A 94 -17.54 4.04 22.82
N VAL A 95 -17.21 3.58 21.61
CA VAL A 95 -17.51 4.33 20.36
C VAL A 95 -18.71 3.76 19.62
N ALA A 96 -18.96 2.46 19.74
CA ALA A 96 -20.13 1.81 19.16
C ALA A 96 -20.53 0.60 19.99
N LYS A 97 -21.80 0.19 19.84
CA LYS A 97 -22.34 -1.03 20.41
C LYS A 97 -22.72 -1.99 19.28
N LEU A 98 -22.17 -3.19 19.30
CA LEU A 98 -22.40 -4.21 18.30
C LEU A 98 -23.75 -4.90 18.60
N PRO A 99 -24.55 -5.23 17.55
CA PRO A 99 -25.80 -5.98 17.74
C PRO A 99 -25.57 -7.47 18.06
N PHE A 100 -24.32 -7.91 18.11
CA PHE A 100 -23.91 -9.27 18.46
C PHE A 100 -22.66 -9.21 19.35
N ILE A 101 -22.44 -10.25 20.14
CA ILE A 101 -21.19 -10.43 20.90
C ILE A 101 -20.15 -10.99 19.91
N PRO A 102 -19.04 -10.27 19.64
CA PRO A 102 -17.99 -10.78 18.75
C PRO A 102 -17.43 -12.11 19.26
N LEU A 103 -16.94 -12.96 18.35
CA LEU A 103 -16.34 -14.25 18.70
C LEU A 103 -15.12 -14.04 19.63
N SER A 104 -14.87 -14.97 20.56
CA SER A 104 -13.85 -14.83 21.62
C SER A 104 -12.44 -14.50 21.12
N TYR A 105 -12.06 -14.96 19.92
CA TYR A 105 -10.77 -14.61 19.30
C TYR A 105 -10.64 -13.13 18.94
N ILE A 106 -11.75 -12.43 18.72
CA ILE A 106 -11.82 -11.02 18.30
C ILE A 106 -12.23 -10.10 19.47
N GLN A 107 -12.83 -10.65 20.53
CA GLN A 107 -13.23 -9.92 21.74
C GLN A 107 -12.10 -9.09 22.35
N GLY A 108 -10.88 -9.66 22.41
CA GLY A 108 -9.72 -8.95 22.94
C GLY A 108 -9.29 -7.73 22.09
N LEU A 109 -9.64 -7.72 20.79
CA LEU A 109 -9.40 -6.59 19.91
C LEU A 109 -10.57 -5.60 19.91
N SER A 110 -11.82 -6.09 19.93
CA SER A 110 -13.01 -5.24 19.97
C SER A 110 -13.09 -4.44 21.26
N HIS A 111 -12.77 -5.06 22.39
CA HIS A 111 -12.87 -4.47 23.73
C HIS A 111 -11.53 -3.85 24.23
N ARG A 112 -10.51 -3.80 23.37
CA ARG A 112 -9.19 -3.27 23.75
C ARG A 112 -9.28 -1.83 24.25
N ASN A 113 -8.64 -1.54 25.38
CA ASN A 113 -8.63 -0.21 26.02
C ASN A 113 -10.01 0.30 26.48
N LEU A 114 -11.04 -0.56 26.55
CA LEU A 114 -12.33 -0.22 27.15
C LEU A 114 -12.41 -0.72 28.60
N LEU A 115 -13.14 0.05 29.41
CA LEU A 115 -13.46 -0.30 30.80
C LEU A 115 -14.88 -0.86 30.82
N GLY A 116 -15.05 -2.07 31.34
CA GLY A 116 -16.36 -2.72 31.46
C GLY A 116 -16.29 -4.22 31.15
N GLU A 117 -17.41 -4.91 31.38
CA GLU A 117 -17.58 -6.34 31.03
C GLU A 117 -18.62 -6.56 29.91
N ASP A 118 -19.12 -5.48 29.30
CA ASP A 118 -20.07 -5.56 28.19
C ASP A 118 -19.33 -5.78 26.87
N TYR A 119 -19.12 -7.04 26.49
CA TYR A 119 -18.44 -7.41 25.25
C TYR A 119 -19.16 -6.96 23.96
N THR A 120 -20.36 -6.38 24.04
CA THR A 120 -20.99 -5.73 22.89
C THR A 120 -20.41 -4.34 22.60
N ASP A 121 -19.66 -3.77 23.54
CA ASP A 121 -18.99 -2.48 23.36
C ASP A 121 -17.73 -2.61 22.51
N CYS A 122 -17.53 -1.62 21.64
CA CYS A 122 -16.50 -1.61 20.63
C CYS A 122 -15.60 -0.37 20.74
N SER A 123 -14.29 -0.62 20.76
CA SER A 123 -13.25 0.41 20.74
C SER A 123 -13.11 1.05 19.36
N PHE A 124 -12.59 2.28 19.33
CA PHE A 124 -12.26 2.96 18.08
C PHE A 124 -11.24 2.18 17.24
N ILE A 125 -10.28 1.52 17.88
CA ILE A 125 -9.20 0.77 17.23
C ILE A 125 -9.77 -0.37 16.38
N PHE A 126 -10.77 -1.08 16.91
CA PHE A 126 -11.42 -2.16 16.18
C PHE A 126 -12.14 -1.68 14.92
N LEU A 127 -12.96 -0.63 15.04
CA LEU A 127 -13.62 -0.01 13.89
C LEU A 127 -12.61 0.48 12.87
N TYR A 128 -11.53 1.11 13.32
CA TYR A 128 -10.49 1.58 12.43
C TYR A 128 -9.84 0.45 11.64
N ILE A 129 -9.48 -0.66 12.31
CA ILE A 129 -8.84 -1.80 11.65
C ILE A 129 -9.80 -2.44 10.64
N LEU A 130 -11.06 -2.66 11.03
CA LEU A 130 -12.10 -3.19 10.14
C LEU A 130 -12.27 -2.29 8.91
N CYS A 131 -12.49 -0.99 9.10
CA CYS A 131 -12.65 -0.06 7.98
C CYS A 131 -11.39 0.00 7.11
N THR A 132 -10.19 -0.07 7.69
CA THR A 132 -8.94 -0.02 6.91
C THR A 132 -8.75 -1.29 6.07
N MET A 133 -9.11 -2.46 6.59
CA MET A 133 -9.01 -3.72 5.85
C MET A 133 -10.09 -3.83 4.77
N SER A 134 -11.33 -3.40 5.04
CA SER A 134 -12.43 -3.46 4.07
C SER A 134 -12.31 -2.44 2.94
N ILE A 135 -11.75 -1.24 3.19
CA ILE A 135 -11.65 -0.18 2.17
C ILE A 135 -10.42 -0.36 1.26
N ARG A 136 -9.40 -1.11 1.70
CA ARG A 136 -8.13 -1.28 0.95
C ARG A 136 -8.13 -2.52 0.04
N GLN A 137 -9.09 -3.43 0.21
CA GLN A 137 -9.25 -4.61 -0.63
C GLN A 137 -9.79 -4.24 -2.02
#